data_AF-A0A9Q0VVN0-F1
#
_entry.id   AF-A0A9Q0VVN0-F1
#
_cell.length_a   1.000
_cell.length_b   1.000
_cell.length_c   1.000
_cell.angle_alpha   90.00
_cell.angle_beta   90.00
_cell.angle_gamma   90.00
#
_symmetry.space_group_name_H-M   'P 1'
#
loop_
_entity.id
_entity.type
_entity.pdbx_description
1 polymer ?
#
loop_
_entity_poly.entity_id
_entity_poly.type
_entity_poly.pdbx_seq_one_letter_code
_entity_poly.pdbx_strand_id
1 'polypeptide(L)'
;MDAELLELARQFESAQQAKSSIRLSERNVVELVQKLHELHIIDFDLLHTVSGKEYITPEQLRHEMMLEIKKLGRVSLIDLADITGVDLYHVENQAQRVVSGDPSGLMLIQGEIISQSYWDNIAEEINERLQECSQISLAEIAANLNVGSEFLASMLEARLGTLVKGRLEGGQLYTPAYVTRVSAMVRGAARGVTVPINLSLLWGTLQQLLQAMDGAGGVATENSFFQSLFNGLAKEGEILGSLRAGVHWTPTVFAIAQRECVDSFFSQNSFISYDTLQKLGISQPVQFLQSRYA
;
A
#
# COMPACT_ATOMS: atom_id res chain seq x y z
N MET A 1 28.78 -58.30 -18.71
CA MET A 1 28.45 -56.88 -18.85
C MET A 1 28.32 -56.61 -20.34
N ASP A 2 27.15 -57.01 -20.83
CA ASP A 2 26.42 -56.74 -22.07
C ASP A 2 27.20 -56.37 -23.34
N ALA A 3 27.55 -57.39 -24.11
CA ALA A 3 27.99 -57.25 -25.51
C ALA A 3 26.97 -56.47 -26.36
N GLU A 4 25.68 -56.59 -26.05
CA GLU A 4 24.60 -55.83 -26.70
C GLU A 4 24.72 -54.32 -26.45
N LEU A 5 25.08 -53.89 -25.22
CA LEU A 5 25.30 -52.47 -24.90
C LEU A 5 26.50 -51.89 -25.65
N LEU A 6 27.56 -52.69 -25.82
CA LEU A 6 28.73 -52.32 -26.62
C LEU A 6 28.40 -52.18 -28.10
N GLU A 7 27.54 -53.06 -28.61
CA GLU A 7 27.09 -53.02 -30.00
C GLU A 7 26.15 -51.83 -30.25
N LEU A 8 25.23 -51.56 -29.33
CA LEU A 8 24.37 -50.37 -29.32
C LEU A 8 25.19 -49.08 -29.25
N ALA A 9 26.23 -49.03 -28.41
CA ALA A 9 27.13 -47.87 -28.33
C ALA A 9 27.88 -47.64 -29.65
N ARG A 10 28.35 -48.72 -30.30
CA ARG A 10 29.01 -48.64 -31.61
C ARG A 10 28.06 -48.21 -32.72
N GLN A 11 26.82 -48.69 -32.71
CA GLN A 11 25.79 -48.27 -33.65
C GLN A 11 25.41 -46.80 -33.46
N PHE A 12 25.32 -46.35 -32.20
CA PHE A 12 25.06 -44.95 -31.86
C PHE A 12 26.21 -44.04 -32.29
N GLU A 13 27.46 -44.43 -32.05
CA GLU A 13 28.64 -43.69 -32.49
C GLU A 13 28.71 -43.62 -34.03
N SER A 14 28.40 -44.71 -34.72
CA SER A 14 28.29 -44.73 -36.19
C SER A 14 27.18 -43.82 -36.72
N ALA A 15 26.03 -43.77 -36.04
CA ALA A 15 24.92 -42.89 -36.42
C ALA A 15 25.24 -41.41 -36.16
N GLN A 16 25.97 -41.10 -35.08
CA GLN A 16 26.44 -39.74 -34.80
C GLN A 16 27.53 -39.28 -35.77
N GLN A 17 28.40 -40.19 -36.23
CA GLN A 17 29.43 -39.90 -37.23
C GLN A 17 28.88 -39.80 -38.66
N ALA A 18 27.68 -40.30 -38.92
CA ALA A 18 26.95 -40.09 -40.16
C ALA A 18 26.52 -38.63 -40.28
N LYS A 19 27.47 -37.76 -40.66
CA LYS A 19 27.18 -36.36 -41.01
C LYS A 19 26.25 -36.35 -42.22
N SER A 20 25.07 -35.76 -42.07
CA SER A 20 24.18 -35.48 -43.18
C SER A 20 24.95 -34.75 -44.29
N SER A 21 24.96 -35.31 -45.50
CA SER A 21 25.75 -34.80 -46.63
C SER A 21 25.24 -33.46 -47.16
N ILE A 22 24.05 -33.03 -46.73
CA ILE A 22 23.40 -31.79 -47.15
C ILE A 22 22.97 -31.05 -45.89
N ARG A 23 23.75 -30.05 -45.49
CA ARG A 23 23.32 -29.04 -44.52
C ARG A 23 22.65 -27.91 -45.30
N LEU A 24 21.39 -27.64 -45.00
CA LEU A 24 20.71 -26.47 -45.52
C LEU A 24 21.41 -25.22 -44.97
N SER A 25 21.62 -24.22 -45.82
CA SER A 25 22.04 -22.90 -45.37
C SER A 25 20.91 -22.27 -44.55
N GLU A 26 21.26 -21.39 -43.60
CA GLU A 26 20.27 -20.67 -42.76
C GLU A 26 19.20 -19.98 -43.62
N ARG A 27 19.62 -19.35 -44.73
CA ARG A 27 18.72 -18.73 -45.70
C ARG A 27 17.73 -19.72 -46.33
N ASN A 28 18.19 -20.90 -46.72
CA ASN A 28 17.32 -21.91 -47.30
C ASN A 28 16.32 -22.45 -46.26
N VAL A 29 16.71 -22.53 -44.99
CA VAL A 29 15.81 -22.93 -43.89
C VAL A 29 14.70 -21.88 -43.71
N VAL A 30 15.04 -20.59 -43.68
CA VAL A 30 14.07 -19.48 -43.60
C VAL A 30 13.07 -19.53 -44.77
N GLU A 31 13.56 -19.65 -46.01
CA GLU A 31 12.72 -19.74 -47.20
C GLU A 31 11.81 -20.99 -47.19
N LEU A 32 12.32 -22.13 -46.69
CA LEU A 32 11.54 -23.36 -46.52
C LEU A 32 10.43 -23.19 -45.49
N VAL A 33 10.72 -22.63 -44.31
CA VAL A 33 9.73 -22.40 -43.26
C VAL A 33 8.63 -21.46 -43.77
N GLN A 34 9.01 -20.39 -44.46
CA GLN A 34 8.06 -19.47 -45.08
C GLN A 34 7.17 -20.17 -46.12
N LYS A 35 7.75 -21.04 -46.96
CA LYS A 35 6.97 -21.85 -47.93
C LYS A 35 6.04 -22.85 -47.25
N LEU A 36 6.45 -23.48 -46.14
CA LEU A 36 5.59 -24.39 -45.37
C LEU A 36 4.40 -23.66 -44.75
N HIS A 37 4.61 -22.43 -44.30
CA HIS A 37 3.55 -21.56 -43.79
C HIS A 37 2.61 -21.09 -44.92
N GLU A 38 3.13 -20.69 -46.09
CA GLU A 38 2.32 -20.33 -47.28
C GLU A 38 1.45 -21.50 -47.78
N LEU A 39 1.95 -22.74 -47.66
CA LEU A 39 1.22 -23.95 -48.05
C LEU A 39 0.24 -24.44 -46.98
N HIS A 40 0.09 -23.72 -45.86
CA HIS A 40 -0.72 -24.10 -44.70
C HIS A 40 -0.37 -25.49 -44.14
N ILE A 41 0.89 -25.91 -44.28
CA ILE A 41 1.42 -27.12 -43.62
C ILE A 41 1.76 -26.79 -42.17
N ILE A 42 2.26 -25.57 -41.93
CA ILE A 42 2.31 -24.93 -40.61
C ILE A 42 1.13 -23.97 -40.57
N ASP A 43 0.12 -24.31 -39.78
CA ASP A 43 -1.17 -23.61 -39.69
C ASP A 43 -1.29 -22.70 -38.46
N PHE A 44 -0.23 -22.60 -37.67
CA PHE A 44 -0.16 -21.76 -36.48
C PHE A 44 0.79 -20.58 -36.66
N ASP A 45 0.51 -19.50 -35.93
CA ASP A 45 1.33 -18.29 -35.95
C ASP A 45 2.78 -18.57 -35.53
N LEU A 46 3.72 -18.11 -36.34
CA LEU A 46 5.15 -18.25 -36.11
C LEU A 46 5.79 -16.86 -35.97
N LEU A 47 6.32 -16.57 -34.79
CA LEU A 47 7.06 -15.34 -34.52
C LEU A 47 8.54 -15.56 -34.84
N HIS A 48 9.27 -14.49 -35.11
CA HIS A 48 10.72 -14.53 -35.29
C HIS A 48 11.40 -13.64 -34.26
N THR A 49 12.61 -14.02 -33.85
CA THR A 49 13.44 -13.15 -33.01
C THR A 49 13.92 -11.94 -33.79
N VAL A 50 14.29 -10.86 -33.11
CA VAL A 50 14.81 -9.62 -33.72
C VAL A 50 16.04 -9.87 -34.61
N SER A 51 16.80 -10.95 -34.32
CA SER A 51 17.92 -11.40 -35.14
C SER A 51 17.52 -12.07 -36.47
N GLY A 52 16.26 -12.48 -36.61
CA GLY A 52 15.71 -13.23 -37.75
C GLY A 52 16.21 -14.67 -37.86
N LYS A 53 16.95 -15.17 -36.86
CA LYS A 53 17.59 -16.49 -36.90
C LYS A 53 16.76 -17.60 -36.25
N GLU A 54 15.85 -17.23 -35.38
CA GLU A 54 15.06 -18.18 -34.59
C GLU A 54 13.59 -17.90 -34.77
N TYR A 55 12.81 -18.98 -34.82
CA TYR A 55 11.37 -18.94 -34.85
C TYR A 55 10.84 -19.42 -33.51
N ILE A 56 9.89 -18.68 -32.97
CA ILE A 56 9.25 -18.98 -31.69
C ILE A 56 7.75 -19.02 -31.87
N THR A 57 7.10 -20.00 -31.26
CA THR A 57 5.64 -20.07 -31.23
C THR A 57 5.12 -19.14 -30.12
N PRO A 58 3.91 -18.57 -30.26
CA PRO A 58 3.29 -17.80 -29.19
C PRO A 58 3.18 -18.57 -27.87
N GLU A 59 2.99 -19.89 -27.92
CA GLU A 59 2.94 -20.74 -26.73
C GLU A 59 4.30 -20.83 -26.02
N GLN A 60 5.38 -20.98 -26.79
CA GLN A 60 6.73 -20.99 -26.23
C GLN A 60 7.09 -19.63 -25.62
N LEU A 61 6.76 -18.54 -26.32
CA LEU A 61 6.90 -17.19 -25.78
C LEU A 61 6.13 -17.03 -24.45
N ARG A 62 4.89 -17.56 -24.39
CA ARG A 62 4.10 -17.58 -23.15
C ARG A 62 4.82 -18.30 -22.03
N HIS A 63 5.41 -19.46 -22.33
CA HIS A 63 6.08 -20.29 -21.35
C HIS A 63 7.31 -19.60 -20.79
N GLU A 64 8.15 -19.02 -21.65
CA GLU A 64 9.35 -18.27 -21.26
C GLU A 64 9.00 -17.04 -20.41
N MET A 65 8.02 -16.25 -20.84
CA MET A 65 7.53 -15.10 -20.06
C MET A 65 7.07 -15.54 -18.66
N MET A 66 6.28 -16.61 -18.56
CA MET A 66 5.78 -17.12 -17.27
C MET A 66 6.90 -17.60 -16.35
N LEU A 67 7.95 -18.22 -16.89
CA LEU A 67 9.11 -18.66 -16.11
C LEU A 67 9.86 -17.47 -15.52
N GLU A 68 10.11 -16.44 -16.31
CA GLU A 68 10.81 -15.23 -15.83
C GLU A 68 9.96 -14.43 -14.84
N ILE A 69 8.65 -14.29 -15.08
CA ILE A 69 7.71 -13.66 -14.13
C ILE A 69 7.73 -14.41 -12.79
N LYS A 70 7.70 -15.75 -12.80
CA LYS A 70 7.72 -16.55 -11.57
C LYS A 70 9.04 -16.43 -10.80
N LYS A 71 10.14 -16.20 -11.50
CA LYS A 71 11.48 -16.08 -10.92
C LYS A 71 11.72 -14.70 -10.31
N LEU A 72 11.33 -13.63 -11.01
CA LEU A 72 11.62 -12.25 -10.60
C LEU A 72 10.46 -11.61 -9.83
N GLY A 73 9.24 -12.10 -10.00
CA GLY A 73 8.03 -11.58 -9.37
C GLY A 73 7.51 -10.28 -10.01
N ARG A 74 8.40 -9.34 -10.35
CA ARG A 74 8.15 -8.12 -11.11
C ARG A 74 9.13 -8.04 -12.28
N VAL A 75 8.62 -7.82 -13.50
CA VAL A 75 9.44 -7.74 -14.71
C VAL A 75 8.86 -6.73 -15.70
N SER A 76 9.71 -5.93 -16.35
CA SER A 76 9.27 -5.02 -17.41
C SER A 76 9.09 -5.77 -18.74
N LEU A 77 8.18 -5.30 -19.59
CA LEU A 77 7.98 -5.87 -20.92
C LEU A 77 9.19 -5.67 -21.84
N ILE A 78 9.96 -4.62 -21.59
CA ILE A 78 11.20 -4.32 -22.33
C ILE A 78 12.26 -5.36 -21.98
N ASP A 79 12.45 -5.64 -20.68
CA ASP A 79 13.39 -6.68 -20.25
C ASP A 79 12.95 -8.06 -20.77
N LEU A 80 11.64 -8.35 -20.79
CA LEU A 80 11.12 -9.59 -21.38
C LEU A 80 11.40 -9.68 -22.89
N ALA A 81 11.28 -8.58 -23.62
CA ALA A 81 11.63 -8.54 -25.05
C ALA A 81 13.13 -8.81 -25.27
N ASP A 82 13.99 -8.24 -24.43
CA ASP A 82 15.44 -8.48 -24.49
C ASP A 82 15.82 -9.92 -24.12
N ILE A 83 15.18 -10.50 -23.10
CA ILE A 83 15.45 -11.88 -22.66
C ILE A 83 14.95 -12.91 -23.68
N THR A 84 13.74 -12.72 -24.22
CA THR A 84 13.14 -13.64 -25.20
C THR A 84 13.68 -13.40 -26.62
N GLY A 85 14.30 -12.25 -26.86
CA GLY A 85 14.77 -11.84 -28.19
C GLY A 85 13.64 -11.56 -29.18
N VAL A 86 12.41 -11.36 -28.72
CA VAL A 86 11.21 -11.10 -29.54
C VAL A 86 10.90 -9.61 -29.56
N ASP A 87 10.35 -9.11 -30.68
CA ASP A 87 9.90 -7.73 -30.80
C ASP A 87 8.86 -7.36 -29.72
N LEU A 88 9.00 -6.16 -29.16
CA LEU A 88 8.18 -5.65 -28.07
C LEU A 88 6.68 -5.73 -28.38
N TYR A 89 6.26 -5.50 -29.63
CA TYR A 89 4.85 -5.56 -30.02
C TYR A 89 4.23 -6.94 -29.76
N HIS A 90 4.98 -8.02 -30.05
CA HIS A 90 4.49 -9.37 -29.81
C HIS A 90 4.49 -9.72 -28.32
N VAL A 91 5.48 -9.23 -27.57
CA VAL A 91 5.56 -9.39 -26.12
C VAL A 91 4.41 -8.67 -25.41
N GLU A 92 4.08 -7.43 -25.81
CA GLU A 92 2.95 -6.67 -25.27
C GLU A 92 1.61 -7.37 -25.50
N ASN A 93 1.37 -7.85 -26.72
CA ASN A 93 0.16 -8.61 -27.04
C ASN A 93 0.07 -9.91 -26.23
N GLN A 94 1.19 -10.62 -26.08
CA GLN A 94 1.22 -11.87 -25.32
C GLN A 94 1.09 -11.63 -23.81
N ALA A 95 1.63 -10.53 -23.29
CA ALA A 95 1.48 -10.13 -21.90
C ALA A 95 0.01 -9.91 -21.51
N GLN A 96 -0.77 -9.24 -22.36
CA GLN A 96 -2.21 -9.05 -22.13
C GLN A 96 -2.96 -10.40 -22.07
N ARG A 97 -2.59 -11.34 -22.93
CA ARG A 97 -3.16 -12.70 -22.94
C ARG A 97 -2.76 -13.50 -21.71
N VAL A 98 -1.49 -13.38 -21.28
CA VAL A 98 -0.99 -14.01 -20.05
C VAL A 98 -1.78 -13.51 -18.84
N VAL A 99 -1.91 -12.19 -18.69
CA VAL A 99 -2.63 -11.59 -17.56
C VAL A 99 -4.12 -11.93 -17.58
N SER A 100 -4.76 -11.93 -18.76
CA SER A 100 -6.19 -12.25 -18.88
C SER A 100 -6.51 -13.73 -18.68
N GLY A 101 -5.58 -14.61 -19.04
CA GLY A 101 -5.74 -16.06 -18.97
C GLY A 101 -5.27 -16.69 -17.67
N ASP A 102 -4.63 -15.94 -16.78
CA ASP A 102 -4.02 -16.49 -15.57
C ASP A 102 -4.89 -16.32 -14.33
N PRO A 103 -5.33 -17.41 -13.68
CA PRO A 103 -6.01 -17.35 -12.39
C PRO A 103 -5.09 -16.94 -11.23
N SER A 104 -3.77 -16.85 -11.42
CA SER A 104 -2.81 -16.52 -10.34
C SER A 104 -2.81 -15.04 -9.91
N GLY A 105 -3.52 -14.17 -10.64
CA GLY A 105 -3.71 -12.76 -10.25
C GLY A 105 -2.55 -11.84 -10.66
N LEU A 106 -1.88 -12.13 -11.77
CA LEU A 106 -0.90 -11.23 -12.39
C LEU A 106 -1.54 -9.87 -12.75
N MET A 107 -0.77 -8.80 -12.65
CA MET A 107 -1.21 -7.45 -12.99
C MET A 107 -0.23 -6.81 -13.98
N LEU A 108 -0.75 -6.12 -14.99
CA LEU A 108 0.03 -5.33 -15.94
C LEU A 108 -0.11 -3.84 -15.61
N ILE A 109 0.99 -3.18 -15.25
CA ILE A 109 1.02 -1.79 -14.80
C ILE A 109 2.18 -1.08 -15.46
N GLN A 110 1.90 -0.01 -16.22
CA GLN A 110 2.92 0.82 -16.88
C GLN A 110 3.97 0.03 -17.69
N GLY A 111 3.57 -1.07 -18.31
CA GLY A 111 4.50 -1.93 -19.06
C GLY A 111 5.33 -2.87 -18.19
N GLU A 112 4.89 -3.13 -16.95
CA GLU A 112 5.46 -4.15 -16.06
C GLU A 112 4.42 -5.18 -15.67
N ILE A 113 4.83 -6.44 -15.61
CA ILE A 113 4.02 -7.53 -15.07
C ILE A 113 4.46 -7.77 -13.63
N ILE A 114 3.51 -7.73 -12.70
CA ILE A 114 3.75 -7.92 -11.28
C ILE A 114 2.85 -9.06 -10.77
N SER A 115 3.47 -10.00 -10.07
CA SER A 115 2.81 -11.14 -9.44
C SER A 115 2.26 -10.83 -8.04
N GLN A 116 1.30 -11.62 -7.58
CA GLN A 116 0.81 -11.51 -6.20
C GLN A 116 1.90 -11.85 -5.17
N SER A 117 2.75 -12.83 -5.46
CA SER A 117 3.84 -13.22 -4.55
C SER A 117 4.88 -12.10 -4.38
N TYR A 118 5.09 -11.26 -5.40
CA TYR A 118 5.89 -10.05 -5.24
C TYR A 118 5.28 -9.11 -4.19
N TRP A 119 3.97 -8.85 -4.27
CA TRP A 119 3.29 -8.00 -3.29
C TRP A 119 3.24 -8.61 -1.88
N ASP A 120 3.17 -9.94 -1.77
CA ASP A 120 3.26 -10.63 -0.48
C ASP A 120 4.64 -10.41 0.16
N ASN A 121 5.71 -10.59 -0.61
CA ASN A 121 7.08 -10.36 -0.12
C ASN A 121 7.30 -8.88 0.27
N ILE A 122 6.85 -7.95 -0.56
CA ILE A 122 6.92 -6.51 -0.26
C ILE A 122 6.11 -6.18 1.00
N ALA A 123 4.94 -6.79 1.19
CA ALA A 123 4.15 -6.59 2.39
C ALA A 123 4.85 -7.12 3.65
N GLU A 124 5.56 -8.25 3.56
CA GLU A 124 6.38 -8.76 4.66
C GLU A 124 7.53 -7.80 4.99
N GLU A 125 8.26 -7.30 3.98
CA GLU A 125 9.34 -6.31 4.16
C GLU A 125 8.82 -5.00 4.79
N ILE A 126 7.68 -4.49 4.29
CA ILE A 126 7.02 -3.31 4.86
C ILE A 126 6.63 -3.57 6.31
N ASN A 127 6.14 -4.77 6.63
CA ASN A 127 5.78 -5.12 7.99
C ASN A 127 7.00 -5.16 8.91
N GLU A 128 8.10 -5.79 8.50
CA GLU A 128 9.35 -5.80 9.28
C GLU A 128 9.82 -4.38 9.57
N ARG A 129 9.90 -3.54 8.52
CA ARG A 129 10.27 -2.14 8.66
C ARG A 129 9.30 -1.39 9.59
N LEU A 130 8.00 -1.68 9.49
CA LEU A 130 6.97 -1.05 10.32
C LEU A 130 7.16 -1.41 11.80
N GLN A 131 7.51 -2.66 12.10
CA GLN A 131 7.77 -3.08 13.47
C GLN A 131 9.02 -2.40 14.05
N GLU A 132 10.04 -2.10 13.22
CA GLU A 132 11.23 -1.36 13.64
C GLU A 132 10.94 0.13 13.90
N CYS A 133 10.23 0.79 12.98
CA CYS A 133 10.01 2.24 13.01
C CYS A 133 8.77 2.67 13.77
N SER A 134 7.86 1.76 14.12
CA SER A 134 6.52 2.02 14.67
C SER A 134 5.54 2.77 13.75
N GLN A 135 6.04 3.59 12.81
CA GLN A 135 5.28 4.34 11.81
C GLN A 135 6.07 4.48 10.50
N ILE A 136 5.40 4.45 9.34
CA ILE A 136 6.03 4.65 8.02
C ILE A 136 5.09 5.42 7.09
N SER A 137 5.66 6.32 6.28
CA SER A 137 4.94 7.01 5.20
C SER A 137 4.72 6.11 3.99
N LEU A 138 3.45 5.98 3.56
CA LEU A 138 3.13 5.22 2.36
C LEU A 138 3.73 5.86 1.09
N ALA A 139 3.81 7.19 1.06
CA ALA A 139 4.39 7.92 -0.07
C ALA A 139 5.89 7.64 -0.24
N GLU A 140 6.62 7.43 0.86
CA GLU A 140 8.04 7.07 0.83
C GLU A 140 8.23 5.65 0.26
N ILE A 141 7.43 4.69 0.72
CA ILE A 141 7.45 3.32 0.20
C ILE A 141 7.08 3.32 -1.29
N ALA A 142 6.03 4.05 -1.66
CA ALA A 142 5.57 4.15 -3.04
C ALA A 142 6.65 4.72 -3.98
N ALA A 143 7.37 5.75 -3.52
CA ALA A 143 8.50 6.31 -4.25
C ALA A 143 9.65 5.31 -4.42
N ASN A 144 10.00 4.56 -3.37
CA ASN A 144 11.05 3.53 -3.44
C ASN A 144 10.70 2.39 -4.41
N LEU A 145 9.41 2.05 -4.49
CA LEU A 145 8.89 1.01 -5.38
C LEU A 145 8.54 1.54 -6.78
N ASN A 146 8.69 2.84 -7.06
CA ASN A 146 8.23 3.48 -8.30
C ASN A 146 6.76 3.17 -8.66
N VAL A 147 5.88 3.13 -7.65
CA VAL A 147 4.44 2.93 -7.85
C VAL A 147 3.64 4.09 -7.27
N GLY A 148 2.40 4.27 -7.70
CA GLY A 148 1.52 5.28 -7.12
C GLY A 148 1.09 4.92 -5.68
N SER A 149 1.01 5.90 -4.78
CA SER A 149 0.63 5.68 -3.37
C SER A 149 -0.77 5.06 -3.23
N GLU A 150 -1.74 5.51 -4.04
CA GLU A 150 -3.10 4.94 -4.06
C GLU A 150 -3.10 3.47 -4.49
N PHE A 151 -2.27 3.15 -5.49
CA PHE A 151 -2.14 1.78 -5.96
C PHE A 151 -1.50 0.89 -4.87
N LEU A 152 -0.43 1.36 -4.24
CA LEU A 152 0.19 0.66 -3.12
C LEU A 152 -0.79 0.48 -1.95
N ALA A 153 -1.61 1.50 -1.64
CA ALA A 153 -2.66 1.40 -0.63
C ALA A 153 -3.62 0.24 -0.94
N SER A 154 -4.12 0.17 -2.18
CA SER A 154 -5.02 -0.91 -2.60
C SER A 154 -4.40 -2.31 -2.50
N MET A 155 -3.10 -2.43 -2.78
CA MET A 155 -2.37 -3.71 -2.68
C MET A 155 -2.13 -4.12 -1.23
N LEU A 156 -1.93 -3.14 -0.35
CA LEU A 156 -1.74 -3.38 1.08
C LEU A 156 -3.06 -3.62 1.80
N GLU A 157 -4.17 -3.00 1.40
CA GLU A 157 -5.49 -3.17 2.04
C GLU A 157 -5.89 -4.65 2.17
N ALA A 158 -5.66 -5.45 1.13
CA ALA A 158 -5.93 -6.89 1.15
C ALA A 158 -5.03 -7.68 2.13
N ARG A 159 -3.91 -7.10 2.55
CA ARG A 159 -2.84 -7.71 3.36
C ARG A 159 -2.75 -7.12 4.77
N LEU A 160 -3.52 -6.07 5.06
CA LEU A 160 -3.62 -5.48 6.39
C LEU A 160 -4.29 -6.47 7.35
N GLY A 161 -3.66 -6.68 8.51
CA GLY A 161 -4.12 -7.61 9.54
C GLY A 161 -3.65 -9.06 9.35
N THR A 162 -3.13 -9.42 8.18
CA THR A 162 -2.55 -10.74 7.90
C THR A 162 -1.02 -10.67 7.85
N LEU A 163 -0.47 -10.22 6.72
CA LEU A 163 0.97 -10.04 6.52
C LEU A 163 1.46 -8.75 7.19
N VAL A 164 0.71 -7.66 7.01
CA VAL A 164 1.04 -6.36 7.62
C VAL A 164 0.24 -6.19 8.89
N LYS A 165 0.91 -6.33 10.03
CA LYS A 165 0.33 -6.07 11.36
C LYS A 165 0.38 -4.58 11.66
N GLY A 166 -0.38 -3.81 10.89
CA GLY A 166 -0.45 -2.37 10.96
C GLY A 166 -1.84 -1.82 10.68
N ARG A 167 -2.00 -0.53 10.91
CA ARG A 167 -3.20 0.25 10.56
C ARG A 167 -2.80 1.35 9.59
N LEU A 168 -3.50 1.44 8.46
CA LEU A 168 -3.33 2.49 7.47
C LEU A 168 -4.30 3.65 7.78
N GLU A 169 -3.78 4.85 7.97
CA GLU A 169 -4.58 6.05 8.23
C GLU A 169 -3.84 7.32 7.77
N GLY A 170 -4.51 8.17 6.98
CA GLY A 170 -3.90 9.41 6.49
C GLY A 170 -2.63 9.19 5.65
N GLY A 171 -2.57 8.12 4.84
CA GLY A 171 -1.39 7.81 4.04
C GLY A 171 -0.16 7.36 4.84
N GLN A 172 -0.33 7.02 6.12
CA GLN A 172 0.73 6.46 6.97
C GLN A 172 0.30 5.11 7.55
N LEU A 173 1.27 4.22 7.72
CA LEU A 173 1.11 2.94 8.40
C LEU A 173 1.62 3.06 9.83
N TYR A 174 0.83 2.57 10.78
CA TYR A 174 1.15 2.56 12.20
C TYR A 174 1.09 1.16 12.79
N THR A 175 1.98 0.84 13.70
CA THR A 175 1.85 -0.38 14.51
C THR A 175 0.67 -0.24 15.49
N PRO A 176 -0.02 -1.34 15.85
CA PRO A 176 -1.07 -1.30 16.87
C PRO A 176 -0.59 -0.75 18.23
N ALA A 177 0.67 -1.03 18.58
CA ALA A 177 1.30 -0.49 19.79
C ALA A 177 1.45 1.03 19.72
N TYR A 178 1.88 1.58 18.58
CA TYR A 178 1.95 3.03 18.36
C TYR A 178 0.58 3.68 18.48
N VAL A 179 -0.44 3.12 17.82
CA VAL A 179 -1.83 3.62 17.89
C VAL A 179 -2.32 3.64 19.33
N THR A 180 -2.08 2.56 20.09
CA THR A 180 -2.49 2.46 21.50
C THR A 180 -1.79 3.52 22.37
N ARG A 181 -0.48 3.72 22.14
CA ARG A 181 0.32 4.74 22.84
C ARG A 181 -0.21 6.14 22.57
N VAL A 182 -0.39 6.51 21.30
CA VAL A 182 -0.88 7.84 20.92
C VAL A 182 -2.31 8.05 21.42
N SER A 183 -3.17 7.03 21.33
CA SER A 183 -4.52 7.08 21.88
C SER A 183 -4.52 7.35 23.39
N ALA A 184 -3.64 6.68 24.15
CA ALA A 184 -3.47 6.94 25.58
C ALA A 184 -2.96 8.37 25.86
N MET A 185 -2.05 8.90 25.04
CA MET A 185 -1.58 10.29 25.14
C MET A 185 -2.71 11.30 24.86
N VAL A 186 -3.50 11.09 23.80
CA VAL A 186 -4.67 11.91 23.47
C VAL A 186 -5.70 11.87 24.60
N ARG A 187 -5.99 10.67 25.13
CA ARG A 187 -6.90 10.49 26.27
C ARG A 187 -6.40 11.22 27.51
N GLY A 188 -5.12 11.07 27.84
CA GLY A 188 -4.49 11.73 28.98
C GLY A 188 -4.53 13.26 28.86
N ALA A 189 -4.16 13.78 27.70
CA ALA A 189 -4.20 15.21 27.39
C ALA A 189 -5.62 15.76 27.47
N ALA A 190 -6.59 15.12 26.84
CA ALA A 190 -7.99 15.55 26.83
C ALA A 190 -8.63 15.53 28.24
N ARG A 191 -8.27 14.56 29.09
CA ARG A 191 -8.71 14.50 30.50
C ARG A 191 -7.99 15.50 31.40
N GLY A 192 -6.74 15.83 31.10
CA GLY A 192 -5.93 16.77 31.88
C GLY A 192 -6.31 18.24 31.64
N VAL A 193 -6.91 18.55 30.49
CA VAL A 193 -7.40 19.90 30.19
C VAL A 193 -8.63 20.21 31.05
N THR A 194 -8.56 21.29 31.82
CA THR A 194 -9.63 21.76 32.73
C THR A 194 -10.30 23.05 32.29
N VAL A 195 -9.89 23.60 31.14
CA VAL A 195 -10.42 24.84 30.55
C VAL A 195 -10.70 24.64 29.05
N PRO A 196 -11.62 25.39 28.43
CA PRO A 196 -11.88 25.26 27.00
C PRO A 196 -10.61 25.51 26.17
N ILE A 197 -10.32 24.64 25.21
CA ILE A 197 -9.10 24.70 24.39
C ILE A 197 -9.40 24.46 22.91
N ASN A 198 -8.55 25.02 22.04
CA ASN A 198 -8.51 24.64 20.63
C ASN A 198 -7.67 23.35 20.47
N LEU A 199 -8.25 22.32 19.89
CA LEU A 199 -7.61 21.01 19.70
C LEU A 199 -6.31 21.09 18.88
N SER A 200 -6.20 22.03 17.93
CA SER A 200 -4.97 22.21 17.15
C SER A 200 -3.76 22.58 18.03
N LEU A 201 -3.97 23.31 19.12
CA LEU A 201 -2.91 23.59 20.10
C LEU A 201 -2.50 22.31 20.84
N LEU A 202 -3.48 21.49 21.20
CA LEU A 202 -3.25 20.20 21.86
C LEU A 202 -2.46 19.23 20.97
N TRP A 203 -2.80 19.16 19.68
CA TRP A 203 -2.10 18.36 18.69
C TRP A 203 -0.65 18.80 18.53
N GLY A 204 -0.40 20.11 18.45
CA GLY A 204 0.97 20.65 18.43
C GLY A 204 1.81 20.24 19.65
N THR A 205 1.23 20.29 20.85
CA THR A 205 1.93 19.85 22.07
C THR A 205 2.20 18.34 22.08
N LEU A 206 1.21 17.53 21.69
CA LEU A 206 1.38 16.08 21.61
C LEU A 206 2.43 15.66 20.57
N GLN A 207 2.46 16.36 19.44
CA GLN A 207 3.45 16.11 18.40
C GLN A 207 4.88 16.43 18.88
N GLN A 208 5.08 17.53 19.62
CA GLN A 208 6.37 17.83 20.23
C GLN A 208 6.81 16.76 21.23
N LEU A 209 5.88 16.24 22.04
CA LEU A 209 6.18 15.16 22.98
C LEU A 209 6.54 13.86 22.26
N LEU A 210 5.84 13.52 21.18
CA LEU A 210 6.17 12.35 20.36
C LEU A 210 7.55 12.47 19.73
N GLN A 211 7.88 13.63 19.15
CA GLN A 211 9.21 13.89 18.60
C GLN A 211 10.33 13.77 19.65
N ALA A 212 10.07 14.22 20.89
CA ALA A 212 11.03 14.08 21.97
C ALA A 212 11.25 12.61 22.40
N MET A 213 10.22 11.76 22.27
CA MET A 213 10.31 10.34 22.61
C MET A 213 10.94 9.48 21.51
N ASP A 214 10.55 9.71 20.25
CA ASP A 214 10.98 8.91 19.10
C ASP A 214 12.35 9.38 18.52
N GLY A 215 12.89 10.49 19.04
CA GLY A 215 14.19 11.03 18.65
C GLY A 215 14.21 11.61 17.23
N ALA A 216 15.41 11.72 16.63
CA ALA A 216 15.62 12.35 15.31
C ALA A 216 15.01 11.57 14.12
N GLY A 217 14.43 10.38 14.35
CA GLY A 217 13.81 9.53 13.32
C GLY A 217 12.28 9.59 13.26
N GLY A 218 11.63 10.39 14.12
CA GLY A 218 10.17 10.44 14.19
C GLY A 218 9.54 11.15 12.99
N VAL A 219 8.81 10.41 12.15
CA VAL A 219 7.90 10.98 11.14
C VAL A 219 6.83 11.84 11.84
N ALA A 220 6.52 12.98 11.24
CA ALA A 220 5.45 13.85 11.74
C ALA A 220 4.09 13.14 11.61
N THR A 221 3.45 12.90 12.75
CA THR A 221 2.07 12.38 12.78
C THR A 221 1.10 13.47 12.34
N GLU A 222 0.14 13.13 11.49
CA GLU A 222 -0.84 14.09 11.00
C GLU A 222 -1.87 14.51 12.05
N ASN A 223 -2.33 15.77 12.00
CA ASN A 223 -3.41 16.26 12.85
C ASN A 223 -4.72 15.47 12.67
N SER A 224 -4.96 14.95 11.46
CA SER A 224 -6.10 14.09 11.13
C SER A 224 -6.13 12.82 11.99
N PHE A 225 -4.96 12.22 12.26
CA PHE A 225 -4.82 11.03 13.10
C PHE A 225 -5.18 11.31 14.56
N PHE A 226 -4.64 12.39 15.15
CA PHE A 226 -5.01 12.79 16.51
C PHE A 226 -6.51 13.09 16.62
N GLN A 227 -7.07 13.78 15.62
CA GLN A 227 -8.49 14.09 15.58
C GLN A 227 -9.35 12.83 15.49
N SER A 228 -8.95 11.85 14.68
CA SER A 228 -9.63 10.55 14.55
C SER A 228 -9.65 9.80 15.89
N LEU A 229 -8.50 9.69 16.55
CA LEU A 229 -8.40 9.07 17.88
C LEU A 229 -9.25 9.79 18.92
N PHE A 230 -9.18 11.13 18.96
CA PHE A 230 -9.98 11.94 19.87
C PHE A 230 -11.48 11.72 19.68
N ASN A 231 -11.95 11.72 18.43
CA ASN A 231 -13.34 11.49 18.11
C ASN A 231 -13.80 10.09 18.54
N GLY A 232 -12.95 9.06 18.39
CA GLY A 232 -13.19 7.72 18.90
C GLY A 232 -13.37 7.70 20.42
N LEU A 233 -12.41 8.28 21.14
CA LEU A 233 -12.45 8.38 22.61
C LEU A 233 -13.69 9.14 23.13
N ALA A 234 -14.10 10.20 22.44
CA ALA A 234 -15.30 10.97 22.79
C ALA A 234 -16.57 10.16 22.54
N LYS A 235 -16.63 9.43 21.42
CA LYS A 235 -17.77 8.58 21.05
C LYS A 235 -17.93 7.39 22.02
N GLU A 236 -16.82 6.83 22.49
CA GLU A 236 -16.80 5.74 23.47
C GLU A 236 -17.08 6.21 24.90
N GLY A 237 -17.18 7.52 25.14
CA GLY A 237 -17.43 8.09 26.46
C GLY A 237 -16.21 8.04 27.38
N GLU A 238 -15.01 7.76 26.84
CA GLU A 238 -13.78 7.74 27.63
C GLU A 238 -13.29 9.15 27.97
N ILE A 239 -13.68 10.15 27.19
CA ILE A 239 -13.47 11.56 27.50
C ILE A 239 -14.82 12.29 27.52
N LEU A 240 -15.00 13.17 28.51
CA LEU A 240 -16.27 13.82 28.78
C LEU A 240 -16.15 15.32 28.55
N GLY A 241 -17.01 15.83 27.68
CA GLY A 241 -17.07 17.25 27.32
C GLY A 241 -17.89 17.46 26.06
N SER A 242 -17.89 18.70 25.58
CA SER A 242 -18.57 19.09 24.35
C SER A 242 -17.58 19.63 23.34
N LEU A 243 -17.66 19.14 22.10
CA LEU A 243 -16.88 19.64 20.97
C LEU A 243 -17.74 20.60 20.14
N ARG A 244 -17.26 21.83 19.96
CA ARG A 244 -17.91 22.87 19.15
C ARG A 244 -17.10 23.10 17.87
N ALA A 245 -17.79 23.17 16.73
CA ALA A 245 -17.19 23.41 15.41
C ALA A 245 -16.05 22.44 15.06
N GLY A 246 -16.03 21.24 15.65
CA GLY A 246 -15.00 20.22 15.42
C GLY A 246 -13.63 20.51 16.04
N VAL A 247 -13.37 21.72 16.56
CA VAL A 247 -12.03 22.15 16.99
C VAL A 247 -11.97 22.74 18.40
N HIS A 248 -13.10 23.16 18.97
CA HIS A 248 -13.14 23.75 20.31
C HIS A 248 -13.67 22.76 21.32
N TRP A 249 -12.80 22.24 22.18
CA TRP A 249 -13.14 21.29 23.23
C TRP A 249 -13.43 22.00 24.54
N THR A 250 -14.60 21.72 25.12
CA THR A 250 -14.97 22.15 26.47
C THR A 250 -15.12 20.92 27.37
N PRO A 251 -14.19 20.67 28.31
CA PRO A 251 -14.28 19.56 29.26
C PRO A 251 -15.53 19.64 30.14
N THR A 252 -16.12 18.50 30.50
CA THR A 252 -17.29 18.46 31.40
C THR A 252 -17.00 19.08 32.76
N VAL A 253 -15.79 18.90 33.31
CA VAL A 253 -15.40 19.50 34.59
C VAL A 253 -15.47 21.03 34.56
N PHE A 254 -15.08 21.64 33.44
CA PHE A 254 -15.21 23.09 33.25
C PHE A 254 -16.68 23.51 33.19
N ALA A 255 -17.48 22.79 32.41
CA ALA A 255 -18.91 23.10 32.25
C ALA A 255 -19.68 23.00 33.58
N ILE A 256 -19.35 22.00 34.42
CA ILE A 256 -19.92 21.85 35.76
C ILE A 256 -19.50 23.02 36.65
N ALA A 257 -18.20 23.32 36.72
CA ALA A 257 -17.68 24.41 37.55
C ALA A 257 -18.23 25.78 37.12
N GLN A 258 -18.34 26.03 35.81
CA GLN A 258 -18.94 27.25 35.27
C GLN A 258 -20.40 27.38 35.73
N ARG A 259 -21.18 26.30 35.65
CA ARG A 259 -22.58 26.26 36.06
C ARG A 259 -22.75 26.48 37.56
N GLU A 260 -21.98 25.77 38.38
CA GLU A 260 -22.00 25.92 39.84
C GLU A 260 -21.57 27.32 40.28
N CYS A 261 -20.62 27.93 39.59
CA CYS A 261 -20.21 29.31 39.84
C CYS A 261 -21.37 30.30 39.58
N VAL A 262 -22.11 30.13 38.48
CA VAL A 262 -23.28 30.95 38.17
C VAL A 262 -24.38 30.78 39.24
N ASP A 263 -24.69 29.54 39.60
CA ASP A 263 -25.75 29.25 40.60
C ASP A 263 -25.37 29.80 41.98
N SER A 264 -24.12 29.58 42.39
CA SER A 264 -23.61 30.08 43.68
C SER A 264 -23.63 31.60 43.72
N PHE A 265 -23.18 32.26 42.66
CA PHE A 265 -23.21 33.72 42.57
C PHE A 265 -24.64 34.27 42.65
N PHE A 266 -25.56 33.67 41.89
CA PHE A 266 -26.96 34.10 41.87
C PHE A 266 -27.65 33.86 43.22
N SER A 267 -27.42 32.70 43.85
CA SER A 267 -28.01 32.39 45.16
C SER A 267 -27.55 33.34 46.28
N GLN A 268 -26.29 33.80 46.22
CA GLN A 268 -25.73 34.72 47.21
C GLN A 268 -26.14 36.17 47.00
N ASN A 269 -26.24 36.61 45.74
CA ASN A 269 -26.43 38.03 45.40
C ASN A 269 -27.84 38.35 44.92
N SER A 270 -28.67 37.35 44.59
CA SER A 270 -29.98 37.49 43.94
C SER A 270 -29.98 38.19 42.57
N PHE A 271 -28.80 38.45 42.00
CA PHE A 271 -28.61 38.94 40.64
C PHE A 271 -27.29 38.43 40.06
N ILE A 272 -27.15 38.47 38.74
CA ILE A 272 -25.88 38.25 38.04
C ILE A 272 -25.79 39.19 36.84
N SER A 273 -24.66 39.87 36.68
CA SER A 273 -24.46 40.79 35.55
C SER A 273 -24.05 40.02 34.29
N TYR A 274 -24.40 40.54 33.12
CA TYR A 274 -23.97 39.93 31.85
C TYR A 274 -22.45 39.97 31.65
N ASP A 275 -21.78 41.00 32.18
CA ASP A 275 -20.32 41.09 32.19
C ASP A 275 -19.68 39.95 33.00
N THR A 276 -20.25 39.61 34.17
CA THR A 276 -19.81 38.44 34.97
C THR A 276 -19.94 37.14 34.17
N LEU A 277 -21.05 36.94 33.46
CA LEU A 277 -21.26 35.75 32.64
C LEU A 277 -20.27 35.66 31.46
N GLN A 278 -19.98 36.78 30.81
CA GLN A 278 -18.97 36.84 29.75
C GLN A 278 -17.58 36.51 30.27
N LYS A 279 -17.20 37.01 31.46
CA LYS A 279 -15.92 36.66 32.13
C LYS A 279 -15.81 35.17 32.47
N LEU A 280 -16.93 34.51 32.72
CA LEU A 280 -16.98 33.06 32.93
C LEU A 280 -16.92 32.26 31.61
N GLY A 281 -16.84 32.91 30.45
CA GLY A 281 -16.76 32.26 29.14
C GLY A 281 -18.12 31.97 28.50
N ILE A 282 -19.21 32.59 28.98
CA ILE A 282 -20.55 32.46 28.39
C ILE A 282 -20.73 33.54 27.33
N SER A 283 -20.60 33.16 26.05
CA SER A 283 -20.66 34.09 24.92
C SER A 283 -22.05 34.69 24.68
N GLN A 284 -23.12 34.00 25.06
CA GLN A 284 -24.52 34.45 24.90
C GLN A 284 -25.26 34.43 26.24
N PRO A 285 -25.04 35.44 27.11
CA PRO A 285 -25.59 35.47 28.47
C PRO A 285 -27.12 35.38 28.54
N VAL A 286 -27.82 36.09 27.66
CA VAL A 286 -29.30 36.14 27.67
C VAL A 286 -29.90 34.77 27.36
N GLN A 287 -29.44 34.12 26.29
CA GLN A 287 -29.93 32.80 25.88
C GLN A 287 -29.58 31.73 26.92
N PHE A 288 -28.37 31.80 27.49
CA PHE A 288 -27.95 30.91 28.55
C PHE A 288 -28.88 31.00 29.77
N LEU A 289 -29.16 32.21 30.26
CA LEU A 289 -30.05 32.41 31.42
C LEU A 289 -31.50 32.01 31.12
N GLN A 290 -32.01 32.32 29.93
CA GLN A 290 -33.35 31.89 29.50
C GLN A 290 -33.45 30.37 29.52
N SER A 291 -32.50 29.64 28.93
CA SER A 291 -32.51 28.18 28.94
C SER A 291 -32.38 27.56 30.34
N ARG A 292 -31.87 28.32 31.31
CA ARG A 292 -31.52 27.84 32.65
C ARG A 292 -32.61 28.09 33.69
N TYR A 293 -33.33 29.21 33.57
CA TYR A 293 -34.27 29.68 34.60
C TYR A 293 -35.68 29.99 34.07
N ALA A 294 -35.90 29.97 32.75
CA ALA A 294 -37.24 30.04 32.17
C ALA A 294 -37.82 28.65 31.98
#